data_AF-A0A501XGM1-F1
#
_entry.id   AF-A0A501XGM1-F1
#
_cell.length_a   1.000
_cell.length_b   1.000
_cell.length_c   1.000
_cell.angle_alpha   90.00
_cell.angle_beta   90.00
_cell.angle_gamma   90.00
#
_symmetry.space_group_name_H-M   'P 1'
#
loop_
_entity.id
_entity.type
_entity.pdbx_description
1 polymer ?
#
loop_
_entity_poly.entity_id
_entity_poly.type
_entity_poly.pdbx_seq_one_letter_code
_entity_poly.pdbx_strand_id
1 'polypeptide(L)'
;MRTLITLEDRQVEKLDAIAKRRGTSRAQLVREAVERFVGADAQSEADKRRADDENLKAAFGLWKDLDIAADGLEYQLAIRSEWDHRP
;
A
#
# COMPACT_ATOMS: atom_id res chain seq x y z
N MET A 1 -6.21 -13.18 -20.54
CA MET A 1 -6.70 -14.21 -19.59
C MET A 1 -8.22 -14.33 -19.75
N ARG A 2 -8.79 -15.53 -19.57
CA ARG A 2 -10.26 -15.75 -19.52
C ARG A 2 -10.60 -16.28 -18.13
N THR A 3 -11.66 -15.76 -17.54
CA THR A 3 -12.13 -16.14 -16.20
C THR A 3 -13.60 -16.50 -16.31
N LEU A 4 -14.00 -17.57 -15.62
CA LEU A 4 -15.41 -17.93 -15.48
C LEU A 4 -15.95 -17.25 -14.23
N ILE A 5 -17.03 -16.49 -14.39
CA ILE A 5 -17.71 -15.78 -13.29
C ILE A 5 -19.18 -16.15 -13.30
N THR A 6 -19.77 -16.27 -12.11
CA THR A 6 -21.20 -16.51 -11.95
C THR A 6 -21.89 -15.18 -11.71
N LEU A 7 -22.92 -14.87 -12.50
CA LEU A 7 -23.76 -13.70 -12.37
C LEU A 7 -25.21 -14.17 -12.33
N GLU A 8 -26.06 -13.45 -11.61
CA GLU A 8 -27.50 -13.70 -11.64
C GLU A 8 -28.07 -13.27 -13.01
N ASP A 9 -29.11 -13.94 -13.48
CA ASP A 9 -29.73 -13.66 -14.80
C ASP A 9 -30.12 -12.18 -14.96
N ARG A 10 -30.67 -11.57 -13.91
CA ARG A 10 -31.01 -10.14 -13.89
C ARG A 10 -29.81 -9.21 -14.12
N GLN A 11 -28.61 -9.62 -13.71
CA GLN A 11 -27.39 -8.84 -13.92
C GLN A 11 -26.92 -8.96 -15.36
N VAL A 12 -27.04 -10.15 -15.95
CA VAL A 12 -26.71 -10.42 -17.36
C VAL A 12 -27.62 -9.61 -18.28
N GLU A 13 -28.93 -9.62 -18.03
CA GLU A 13 -29.91 -8.85 -18.81
C GLU A 13 -29.62 -7.34 -18.76
N LYS A 14 -29.30 -6.80 -17.57
CA LYS A 14 -28.92 -5.40 -17.42
C LYS A 14 -27.65 -5.07 -18.18
N LEU A 15 -26.64 -5.92 -18.13
CA LEU A 15 -25.40 -5.73 -18.89
C LEU A 15 -25.66 -5.72 -20.39
N ASP A 16 -26.52 -6.60 -20.89
CA ASP A 16 -26.88 -6.66 -22.31
C ASP A 16 -27.67 -5.41 -22.75
N ALA A 17 -28.56 -4.89 -21.91
CA ALA A 17 -29.26 -3.63 -22.18
C ALA A 17 -28.29 -2.44 -22.25
N ILE A 18 -27.32 -2.36 -21.32
CA ILE A 18 -26.29 -1.31 -21.31
C ILE A 18 -25.38 -1.45 -22.54
N ALA A 19 -25.00 -2.68 -22.90
CA ALA A 19 -24.14 -2.97 -24.05
C ALA A 19 -24.79 -2.48 -25.35
N LYS A 20 -26.08 -2.82 -25.56
CA LYS A 20 -26.88 -2.34 -26.69
C LYS A 20 -26.95 -0.81 -26.73
N ARG A 21 -27.28 -0.18 -25.60
CA ARG A 21 -27.40 1.29 -25.52
C ARG A 21 -26.08 2.01 -25.83
N ARG A 22 -24.94 1.44 -25.44
CA ARG A 22 -23.60 2.03 -25.65
C ARG A 22 -22.94 1.58 -26.96
N GLY A 23 -23.56 0.70 -27.74
CA GLY A 23 -22.96 0.15 -28.97
C GLY A 23 -21.68 -0.64 -28.70
N THR A 24 -21.58 -1.32 -27.56
CA THR A 24 -20.37 -2.05 -27.14
C THR A 24 -20.70 -3.50 -26.80
N SER A 25 -19.66 -4.32 -26.61
CA SER A 25 -19.83 -5.70 -26.14
C SER A 25 -19.97 -5.77 -24.63
N ARG A 26 -20.75 -6.75 -24.15
CA ARG A 26 -20.82 -7.08 -22.72
C ARG A 26 -19.44 -7.32 -22.10
N ALA A 27 -18.55 -7.99 -22.83
CA ALA A 27 -17.19 -8.26 -22.35
C ALA A 27 -16.36 -6.98 -22.17
N GLN A 28 -16.56 -5.96 -23.01
CA GLN A 28 -15.92 -4.66 -22.84
C GLN A 28 -16.42 -3.94 -21.60
N LEU A 29 -17.74 -3.96 -21.33
CA LEU A 29 -18.30 -3.38 -20.11
C LEU A 29 -17.72 -4.02 -18.85
N VAL A 30 -17.58 -5.34 -18.84
CA VAL A 30 -16.99 -6.06 -17.70
C VAL A 30 -15.53 -5.66 -17.50
N ARG A 31 -14.75 -5.54 -18.59
CA ARG A 31 -13.36 -5.06 -18.48
C ARG A 31 -13.27 -3.64 -17.94
N GLU A 32 -14.08 -2.72 -18.46
CA GLU A 32 -14.14 -1.33 -18.00
C GLU A 32 -14.53 -1.24 -16.51
N ALA A 33 -15.49 -2.06 -16.08
CA ALA A 33 -15.90 -2.12 -14.68
C ALA A 33 -14.77 -2.62 -13.76
N VAL A 34 -14.06 -3.68 -14.17
CA VAL A 34 -12.92 -4.24 -13.42
C VAL A 34 -11.77 -3.22 -13.37
N GLU A 35 -11.45 -2.58 -14.49
CA GLU A 35 -10.39 -1.57 -14.56
C GLU A 35 -10.69 -0.38 -13.63
N ARG A 36 -11.95 0.09 -13.61
CA ARG A 36 -12.37 1.15 -12.68
C ARG A 36 -12.30 0.72 -11.22
N PHE A 37 -12.71 -0.51 -10.92
CA PHE A 37 -12.68 -1.03 -9.55
C PHE A 37 -11.23 -1.14 -9.05
N VAL A 38 -10.36 -1.75 -9.84
CA VAL A 38 -8.93 -1.89 -9.49
C VAL A 38 -8.23 -0.54 -9.47
N GLY A 39 -8.55 0.37 -10.40
CA GLY A 39 -7.97 1.71 -10.43
C GLY A 39 -8.36 2.54 -9.19
N ALA A 40 -9.60 2.41 -8.71
CA ALA A 40 -10.04 3.08 -7.49
C ALA A 40 -9.30 2.55 -6.25
N ASP A 41 -9.11 1.24 -6.14
CA ASP A 41 -8.32 0.64 -5.05
C ASP A 41 -6.84 1.03 -5.15
N ALA A 42 -6.28 1.06 -6.35
CA ALA A 42 -4.90 1.49 -6.57
C ALA A 42 -4.66 2.96 -6.18
N GLN A 43 -5.64 3.84 -6.40
CA GLN A 43 -5.59 5.22 -5.93
C GLN A 43 -5.58 5.28 -4.39
N SER A 44 -6.44 4.52 -3.73
CA SER A 44 -6.45 4.42 -2.26
C SER A 44 -5.13 3.89 -1.69
N GLU A 45 -4.55 2.87 -2.31
CA GLU A 45 -3.26 2.31 -1.90
C GLU A 45 -2.09 3.25 -2.20
N ALA A 46 -2.15 4.00 -3.30
CA ALA A 46 -1.15 5.01 -3.62
C ALA A 46 -1.20 6.19 -2.63
N ASP A 47 -2.40 6.61 -2.23
CA ASP A 47 -2.60 7.66 -1.24
C ASP A 47 -2.13 7.21 0.15
N LYS A 48 -2.37 5.95 0.53
CA LYS A 48 -1.79 5.35 1.76
C LYS A 48 -0.27 5.30 1.70
N ARG A 49 0.33 4.85 0.60
CA ARG A 49 1.78 4.79 0.44
C ARG A 49 2.43 6.17 0.50
N ARG A 50 1.77 7.21 -0.02
CA ARG A 50 2.23 8.60 0.10
C ARG A 50 2.18 9.08 1.54
N ALA A 51 1.09 8.79 2.26
CA ALA A 51 0.98 9.11 3.69
C ALA A 51 2.05 8.36 4.51
N ASP A 52 2.32 7.10 4.20
CA ASP A 52 3.39 6.32 4.85
C ASP A 52 4.78 6.90 4.55
N ASP A 53 5.04 7.34 3.32
CA ASP A 53 6.31 7.95 2.92
C ASP A 53 6.51 9.34 3.56
N GLU A 54 5.43 10.12 3.71
CA GLU A 54 5.43 11.38 4.46
C GLU A 54 5.68 11.15 5.96
N ASN A 55 5.03 10.13 6.55
CA ASN A 55 5.24 9.76 7.94
C ASN A 55 6.67 9.24 8.20
N LEU A 56 7.24 8.45 7.28
CA LEU A 56 8.62 7.99 7.34
C LEU A 56 9.61 9.15 7.25
N LYS A 57 9.36 10.12 6.36
CA LYS A 57 10.17 11.35 6.27
C LYS A 57 10.07 12.20 7.52
N ALA A 58 8.88 12.32 8.12
CA ALA A 58 8.67 13.06 9.37
C ALA A 58 9.34 12.39 10.58
N ALA A 59 9.41 11.05 10.59
CA ALA A 59 10.10 10.29 11.63
C ALA A 59 11.63 10.28 11.46
N PHE A 60 12.14 10.54 10.26
CA PHE A 60 13.58 10.56 9.98
C PHE A 60 14.28 11.68 10.74
N GLY A 61 15.18 11.32 11.67
CA GLY A 61 15.93 12.30 12.46
C GLY A 61 15.23 12.77 13.73
N LEU A 62 14.03 12.27 14.06
CA LEU A 62 13.29 12.65 15.27
C LEU A 62 14.09 12.39 16.56
N TRP A 63 14.99 11.40 16.54
CA TRP A 63 15.85 11.07 17.69
C TRP A 63 17.14 11.88 17.76
N LYS A 64 17.46 12.67 16.73
CA LYS A 64 18.67 13.51 16.70
C LYS A 64 18.59 14.66 17.70
N ASP A 65 17.39 15.25 17.83
CA ASP A 65 17.15 16.41 18.68
C ASP A 65 16.60 16.01 20.07
N LEU A 66 16.33 14.72 20.26
CA LEU A 66 16.05 14.15 21.56
C LEU A 66 17.38 13.96 22.28
N ASP A 67 17.57 14.67 23.40
CA ASP A 67 18.70 14.52 24.32
C ASP A 67 18.56 13.20 25.12
N ILE A 68 18.37 12.10 24.39
CA ILE A 68 18.00 10.78 24.91
C ILE A 68 18.87 9.72 24.21
N ALA A 69 20.18 9.82 24.37
CA ALA A 69 21.10 8.69 24.46
C ALA A 69 22.51 9.25 24.52
N ALA A 70 23.29 8.80 25.51
CA ALA A 70 24.74 8.85 25.43
C ALA A 70 25.18 8.36 24.04
N ASP A 71 26.22 8.98 23.48
CA ASP A 71 26.79 8.55 22.20
C ASP A 71 26.89 7.01 22.20
N GLY A 72 26.30 6.38 21.18
CA GLY A 72 26.29 4.92 21.08
C GLY A 72 27.69 4.33 21.15
N LEU A 73 28.71 5.07 20.70
CA LEU A 73 30.11 4.71 20.83
C LEU A 73 30.60 4.80 22.28
N GLU A 74 30.25 5.86 23.02
CA GLU A 74 30.58 6.00 24.45
C GLU A 74 29.96 4.88 25.27
N TYR A 75 28.70 4.54 25.01
CA TYR A 75 28.02 3.43 25.67
C TYR A 75 28.69 2.07 25.38
N GLN A 76 29.04 1.82 24.11
CA GLN A 76 29.75 0.60 23.73
C GLN A 76 31.14 0.51 24.37
N LEU A 77 31.87 1.62 24.44
CA LEU A 77 33.18 1.68 25.08
C LEU A 77 33.09 1.46 26.60
N ALA A 78 32.07 2.02 27.25
CA ALA A 78 31.82 1.82 28.68
C ALA A 78 31.54 0.34 29.03
N ILE A 79 30.73 -0.36 28.25
CA ILE A 79 30.49 -1.80 28.46
C ILE A 79 31.76 -2.62 28.21
N ARG A 80 32.54 -2.25 27.20
CA ARG A 80 33.72 -3.01 26.81
C ARG A 80 34.86 -2.88 27.81
N SER A 81 35.01 -1.73 28.47
CA SER A 81 36.02 -1.54 29.52
C SER A 81 35.75 -2.40 30.76
N GLU A 82 34.51 -2.83 31.00
CA GLU A 82 34.19 -3.79 32.07
C GLU A 82 34.86 -5.17 31.87
N TRP A 83 35.25 -5.51 30.63
CA TRP A 83 35.83 -6.82 30.31
C TRP A 83 37.37 -6.82 30.36
N ASP A 84 38.01 -5.66 30.25
CA ASP A 84 39.47 -5.49 30.35
C ASP A 84 39.99 -5.60 31.81
N HIS A 85 39.08 -5.70 32.79
CA HIS A 85 39.39 -5.85 34.22
C HIS A 85 39.23 -7.28 34.76
N ARG A 86 39.21 -8.32 33.90
CA ARG A 86 39.27 -9.71 34.39
C ARG A 86 40.73 -10.14 34.60
N PRO A 87 41.09 -10.67 35.79
CA PRO A 87 42.42 -11.20 36.08
C PRO A 87 42.76 -12.45 35.25
#